data_AF-A0A1V2Q3E9-F1
#
_entry.id   AF-A0A1V2Q3E9-F1
#
_cell.length_a   1.000
_cell.length_b   1.000
_cell.length_c   1.000
_cell.angle_alpha   90.00
_cell.angle_beta   90.00
_cell.angle_gamma   90.00
#
_symmetry.space_group_name_H-M   'P 1'
#
loop_
_entity.id
_entity.type
_entity.pdbx_description
1 polymer ?
#
loop_
_entity_poly.entity_id
_entity_poly.type
_entity_poly.pdbx_seq_one_letter_code
_entity_poly.pdbx_strand_id
1 'polypeptide(L)'
;MTSARENTNGSGLPPVPSIPLTAESAAKIAEETSIGGLVRDATSHLSTLVRAEVELAKSEVAGEIKKGVKGSVYFIVALTVALFSSFFLFFFVAELLDLWLPRAAAFAIVFGLMLVTAGVFVLLGYRKMKKLRAPQRTIDSARDTVAALRGRGEDR
;
A
#
# COMPACT_ATOMS: atom_id res chain seq x y z
N MET A 1 36.51 -55.13 59.55
CA MET A 1 35.48 -54.69 60.52
C MET A 1 34.41 -53.94 59.75
N THR A 2 33.18 -54.48 59.73
CA THR A 2 31.85 -53.83 59.74
C THR A 2 31.71 -52.49 58.98
N SER A 3 30.79 -52.30 58.03
CA SER A 3 29.36 -52.66 58.06
C SER A 3 28.73 -52.61 56.67
N ALA A 4 27.79 -53.54 56.47
CA ALA A 4 26.79 -53.52 55.41
C ALA A 4 25.89 -52.27 55.50
N ARG A 5 25.45 -51.77 54.33
CA ARG A 5 24.18 -51.05 54.23
C ARG A 5 23.39 -51.56 53.03
N GLU A 6 22.41 -52.37 53.38
CA GLU A 6 21.24 -52.75 52.61
C GLU A 6 20.46 -51.50 52.19
N ASN A 7 20.04 -51.43 50.92
CA ASN A 7 18.69 -50.95 50.62
C ASN A 7 18.23 -51.48 49.27
N THR A 8 17.11 -52.20 49.33
CA THR A 8 16.31 -52.73 48.23
C THR A 8 15.64 -51.60 47.46
N ASN A 9 15.34 -51.83 46.17
CA ASN A 9 14.02 -51.60 45.55
C ASN A 9 14.12 -51.38 44.03
N GLY A 10 13.59 -52.35 43.28
CA GLY A 10 12.49 -52.09 42.35
C GLY A 10 12.79 -51.51 40.96
N SER A 11 12.76 -52.40 39.96
CA SER A 11 12.36 -52.20 38.56
C SER A 11 13.22 -51.31 37.63
N GLY A 12 13.87 -51.95 36.65
CA GLY A 12 14.58 -51.31 35.54
C GLY A 12 13.64 -50.91 34.40
N LEU A 13 12.91 -49.80 34.53
CA LEU A 13 12.16 -49.20 33.43
C LEU A 13 12.86 -47.93 32.90
N PRO A 14 12.84 -47.67 31.59
CA PRO A 14 13.41 -46.45 31.01
C PRO A 14 12.67 -45.20 31.51
N PRO A 15 13.33 -44.03 31.62
CA PRO A 15 12.70 -42.80 32.05
C PRO A 15 11.59 -42.41 31.06
N VAL A 16 10.33 -42.56 31.47
CA VAL A 16 9.19 -42.05 30.72
C VAL A 16 9.08 -40.54 30.98
N PRO A 17 8.92 -39.71 29.93
CA PRO A 17 8.66 -38.28 30.12
C PRO A 17 7.33 -38.13 30.87
N SER A 18 7.41 -37.81 32.15
CA SER A 18 6.23 -37.51 32.95
C SER A 18 5.70 -36.16 32.50
N ILE A 19 4.58 -36.19 31.78
CA ILE A 19 3.78 -34.99 31.53
C ILE A 19 3.39 -34.45 32.91
N PRO A 20 3.78 -33.24 33.31
CA PRO A 20 3.38 -32.69 34.60
C PRO A 20 1.86 -32.50 34.57
N LEU A 21 1.12 -33.36 35.27
CA LEU A 21 -0.29 -33.15 35.61
C LEU A 21 -0.37 -32.15 36.78
N THR A 22 0.20 -30.97 36.60
CA THR A 22 -0.05 -29.85 37.50
C THR A 22 -1.49 -29.37 37.29
N ALA A 23 -2.18 -28.99 38.36
CA ALA A 23 -3.52 -28.40 38.30
C ALA A 23 -3.60 -27.20 37.33
N GLU A 24 -2.47 -26.58 37.03
CA GLU A 24 -2.25 -25.55 36.01
C GLU A 24 -2.61 -26.01 34.57
N SER A 25 -2.26 -27.25 34.20
CA SER A 25 -2.62 -27.85 32.90
C SER A 25 -4.13 -28.10 32.79
N ALA A 26 -4.74 -28.67 33.84
CA ALA A 26 -6.18 -28.90 33.88
C ALA A 26 -6.99 -27.58 33.88
N ALA A 27 -6.50 -26.55 34.58
CA ALA A 27 -7.10 -25.22 34.58
C ALA A 27 -7.02 -24.54 33.20
N LYS A 28 -5.89 -24.67 32.50
CA LYS A 28 -5.69 -24.14 31.14
C LYS A 28 -6.60 -24.84 30.12
N ILE A 29 -6.77 -26.16 30.22
CA ILE A 29 -7.70 -26.92 29.36
C ILE A 29 -9.16 -26.54 29.65
N ALA A 30 -9.52 -26.34 30.92
CA ALA A 30 -10.86 -25.87 31.31
C ALA A 30 -11.12 -24.43 30.84
N GLU A 31 -10.12 -23.56 30.85
CA GLU A 31 -10.18 -22.19 30.33
C GLU A 31 -10.33 -22.18 28.80
N GLU A 32 -9.56 -23.00 28.08
CA GLU A 32 -9.64 -23.18 26.61
C GLU A 32 -10.98 -23.80 26.15
N THR A 33 -11.54 -24.72 26.95
CA THR A 33 -12.86 -25.36 26.69
C THR A 33 -14.03 -24.50 27.19
N SER A 34 -13.75 -23.46 27.98
CA SER A 34 -14.78 -22.51 28.41
C SER A 34 -15.28 -21.67 27.23
N ILE A 35 -16.51 -21.15 27.31
CA ILE A 35 -17.05 -20.25 26.28
C ILE A 35 -16.16 -19.01 26.07
N GLY A 36 -15.50 -18.52 27.14
CA GLY A 36 -14.53 -17.44 27.04
C GLY A 36 -13.27 -17.83 26.26
N GLY A 37 -12.77 -19.06 26.46
CA GLY A 37 -11.67 -19.64 25.70
C GLY A 37 -11.98 -19.77 24.23
N LEU A 38 -13.14 -20.33 23.88
CA LEU A 38 -13.58 -20.52 22.49
C LEU A 38 -13.76 -19.20 21.73
N VAL A 39 -14.33 -18.17 22.37
CA VAL A 39 -14.47 -16.84 21.77
C VAL A 39 -13.11 -16.18 21.56
N ARG A 40 -12.19 -16.31 22.53
CA ARG A 40 -10.82 -15.79 22.41
C ARG A 40 -10.08 -16.45 21.25
N ASP A 41 -10.20 -17.78 21.12
CA ASP A 41 -9.54 -18.54 20.06
C ASP A 41 -10.13 -18.23 18.68
N ALA A 42 -11.46 -18.19 18.55
CA ALA A 42 -12.13 -17.79 17.31
C ALA A 42 -11.76 -16.36 16.88
N THR A 43 -11.64 -15.43 17.84
CA THR A 43 -11.21 -14.05 17.57
C THR A 43 -9.75 -13.99 17.13
N SER A 44 -8.88 -14.81 17.72
CA SER A 44 -7.47 -14.95 17.34
C SER A 44 -7.33 -15.48 15.90
N HIS A 45 -8.10 -16.51 15.55
CA HIS A 45 -8.10 -17.10 14.21
C HIS A 45 -8.64 -16.12 13.16
N LEU A 46 -9.73 -15.42 13.47
CA LEU A 46 -10.26 -14.38 12.59
C LEU A 46 -9.25 -13.25 12.39
N SER A 47 -8.57 -12.82 13.45
CA SER A 47 -7.52 -11.79 13.37
C SER A 47 -6.37 -12.23 12.47
N THR A 48 -5.98 -13.50 12.55
CA THR A 48 -4.95 -14.11 11.69
C THR A 48 -5.38 -14.15 10.23
N LEU A 49 -6.63 -14.54 9.95
CA LEU A 49 -7.15 -14.60 8.58
C LEU A 49 -7.29 -13.21 7.95
N VAL A 50 -7.82 -12.23 8.70
CA VAL A 50 -7.90 -10.83 8.25
C VAL A 50 -6.50 -10.28 7.97
N ARG A 51 -5.52 -10.58 8.83
CA ARG A 51 -4.14 -10.16 8.61
C ARG A 51 -3.55 -10.77 7.34
N ALA A 52 -3.80 -12.05 7.09
CA ALA A 52 -3.35 -12.75 5.89
C ALA A 52 -3.98 -12.15 4.62
N GLU A 53 -5.28 -11.87 4.63
CA GLU A 53 -5.98 -11.23 3.51
C GLU A 53 -5.42 -9.84 3.22
N VAL A 54 -5.15 -9.05 4.26
CA VAL A 54 -4.53 -7.72 4.14
C VAL A 54 -3.11 -7.83 3.60
N GLU A 55 -2.31 -8.80 4.06
CA GLU A 55 -0.95 -9.00 3.57
C GLU A 55 -0.92 -9.43 2.11
N LEU A 56 -1.85 -10.29 1.70
CA LEU A 56 -2.02 -10.70 0.32
C LEU A 56 -2.44 -9.51 -0.56
N ALA A 57 -3.51 -8.79 -0.20
CA ALA A 57 -3.98 -7.62 -0.93
C ALA A 57 -2.90 -6.53 -1.01
N LYS A 58 -2.14 -6.34 0.07
CA LYS A 58 -0.99 -5.42 0.08
C LYS A 58 0.08 -5.86 -0.91
N SER A 59 0.37 -7.16 -1.01
CA SER A 59 1.36 -7.68 -1.96
C SER A 59 0.92 -7.52 -3.42
N GLU A 60 -0.38 -7.73 -3.70
CA GLU A 60 -0.95 -7.60 -5.03
C GLU A 60 -0.95 -6.14 -5.49
N VAL A 61 -1.49 -5.25 -4.66
CA VAL A 61 -1.50 -3.80 -4.90
C VAL A 61 -0.06 -3.25 -5.02
N ALA A 62 0.86 -3.69 -4.16
CA ALA A 62 2.27 -3.30 -4.28
C ALA A 62 2.89 -3.77 -5.59
N GLY A 63 2.53 -4.96 -6.07
CA GLY A 63 2.91 -5.49 -7.37
C GLY A 63 2.39 -4.63 -8.52
N GLU A 64 1.11 -4.25 -8.50
CA GLU A 64 0.50 -3.37 -9.48
C GLU A 64 1.14 -1.98 -9.50
N ILE A 65 1.35 -1.37 -8.34
CA ILE A 65 2.04 -0.08 -8.21
C ILE A 65 3.43 -0.17 -8.82
N LYS A 66 4.19 -1.23 -8.51
CA LYS A 66 5.55 -1.41 -9.05
C LYS A 66 5.55 -1.58 -10.58
N LYS A 67 4.56 -2.28 -11.14
CA LYS A 67 4.36 -2.38 -12.61
C LYS A 67 4.03 -1.01 -13.21
N GLY A 68 3.11 -0.25 -12.59
CA GLY A 68 2.75 1.10 -13.02
C GLY A 68 3.94 2.06 -13.00
N VAL A 69 4.73 2.04 -11.93
CA VAL A 69 5.96 2.85 -11.80
C VAL A 69 6.96 2.49 -12.89
N LYS A 70 7.23 1.20 -13.12
CA LYS A 70 8.12 0.76 -14.20
C LYS A 70 7.61 1.20 -15.58
N GLY A 71 6.29 1.10 -15.82
CA GLY A 71 5.66 1.57 -17.05
C GLY A 71 5.79 3.09 -17.25
N SER A 72 5.74 3.87 -16.16
CA SER A 72 5.87 5.33 -16.21
C SER A 72 7.24 5.81 -16.69
N VAL A 73 8.29 5.00 -16.57
CA VAL A 73 9.65 5.34 -17.03
C VAL A 73 9.65 5.63 -18.53
N TYR A 74 8.96 4.82 -19.34
CA TYR A 74 8.87 5.03 -20.78
C TYR A 74 8.14 6.32 -21.12
N PHE A 75 7.08 6.67 -20.37
CA PHE A 75 6.40 7.95 -20.54
C PHE A 75 7.28 9.13 -20.17
N ILE A 76 8.06 9.04 -19.09
CA ILE A 76 9.01 10.10 -18.71
C ILE A 76 10.04 10.31 -19.81
N VAL A 77 10.63 9.22 -20.33
CA VAL A 77 11.61 9.30 -21.43
C VAL A 77 10.95 9.87 -22.69
N ALA A 78 9.78 9.36 -23.10
CA ALA A 78 9.07 9.84 -24.28
C ALA A 78 8.69 11.33 -24.16
N LEU A 79 8.17 11.77 -23.01
CA LEU A 79 7.83 13.18 -22.77
C LEU A 79 9.08 14.06 -22.76
N THR A 80 10.19 13.58 -22.21
CA THR A 80 11.47 14.31 -22.22
C THR A 80 11.96 14.49 -23.66
N VAL A 81 12.00 13.41 -24.44
CA VAL A 81 12.38 13.47 -25.86
C VAL A 81 11.44 14.40 -26.62
N ALA A 82 10.12 14.26 -26.47
CA ALA A 82 9.14 15.13 -27.12
C ALA A 82 9.34 16.61 -26.73
N LEU A 83 9.64 16.91 -25.47
CA LEU A 83 9.89 18.27 -24.99
C LEU A 83 11.14 18.87 -25.65
N PHE A 84 12.27 18.15 -25.66
CA PHE A 84 13.48 18.61 -26.33
C PHE A 84 13.30 18.70 -27.86
N SER A 85 12.67 17.71 -28.48
CA SER A 85 12.37 17.71 -29.92
C SER A 85 11.43 18.85 -30.32
N SER A 86 10.51 19.28 -29.45
CA SER A 86 9.61 20.40 -29.74
C SER A 86 10.38 21.70 -29.97
N PHE A 87 11.47 21.94 -29.24
CA PHE A 87 12.33 23.10 -29.47
C PHE A 87 12.90 23.10 -30.89
N PHE A 88 13.47 21.96 -31.32
CA PHE A 88 13.99 21.79 -32.68
C PHE A 88 12.88 21.86 -33.74
N LEU A 89 11.69 21.34 -33.45
CA LEU A 89 10.53 21.42 -34.35
C LEU A 89 10.15 22.88 -34.62
N PHE A 90 10.01 23.71 -33.57
CA PHE A 90 9.67 25.12 -33.76
C PHE A 90 10.78 25.88 -34.47
N PHE A 91 12.04 25.62 -34.15
CA PHE A 91 13.17 26.20 -34.87
C PHE A 91 13.16 25.80 -36.36
N PHE A 92 12.93 24.52 -36.66
CA PHE A 92 12.80 24.03 -38.02
C PHE A 92 11.63 24.71 -38.77
N VAL A 93 10.47 24.86 -38.13
CA VAL A 93 9.32 25.57 -38.73
C VAL A 93 9.66 27.03 -39.01
N ALA A 94 10.38 27.70 -38.11
CA ALA A 94 10.81 29.09 -38.32
C ALA A 94 11.77 29.19 -39.51
N GLU A 95 12.76 28.30 -39.59
CA GLU A 95 13.71 28.25 -40.71
C GLU A 95 13.00 27.89 -42.03
N LEU A 96 12.04 26.97 -41.99
CA LEU A 96 11.25 26.60 -43.15
C LEU A 96 10.44 27.81 -43.67
N LEU A 97 9.86 28.61 -42.78
CA LEU A 97 9.15 29.83 -43.15
C LEU A 97 10.09 30.95 -43.66
N ASP A 98 11.35 30.97 -43.23
CA ASP A 98 12.38 31.92 -43.71
C ASP A 98 12.65 31.76 -45.21
N LEU A 99 12.28 30.63 -45.84
CA LEU A 99 12.41 30.47 -47.30
C LEU A 99 11.47 31.38 -48.10
N TRP A 100 10.31 31.76 -47.53
CA TRP A 100 9.30 32.57 -48.22
C TRP A 100 9.03 33.93 -47.56
N LEU A 101 9.43 34.11 -46.30
CA LEU A 101 9.21 35.33 -45.53
C LEU A 101 10.53 35.89 -44.99
N PRO A 102 10.61 37.19 -44.67
CA PRO A 102 11.72 37.73 -43.91
C PRO A 102 11.86 37.01 -42.56
N ARG A 103 13.09 36.64 -42.19
CA ARG A 103 13.43 35.96 -40.93
C ARG A 103 12.68 36.47 -39.71
N ALA A 104 12.66 37.78 -39.50
CA ALA A 104 11.98 38.37 -38.35
C ALA A 104 10.48 38.02 -38.30
N ALA A 105 9.80 38.02 -39.45
CA ALA A 105 8.38 37.67 -39.55
C ALA A 105 8.15 36.17 -39.32
N ALA A 106 9.02 35.30 -39.88
CA ALA A 106 8.95 33.86 -39.67
C ALA A 106 9.04 33.49 -38.18
N PHE A 107 10.05 34.01 -37.47
CA PHE A 107 10.23 33.77 -36.04
C PHE A 107 9.09 34.38 -35.19
N ALA A 108 8.55 35.53 -35.58
CA ALA A 108 7.40 36.14 -34.88
C ALA A 108 6.13 35.27 -35.00
N ILE A 109 5.87 34.68 -36.18
CA ILE A 109 4.74 33.77 -36.39
C ILE A 109 4.90 32.51 -35.53
N VAL A 110 6.07 31.89 -35.54
CA VAL A 110 6.34 30.70 -34.72
C VAL A 110 6.23 31.01 -33.23
N PHE A 111 6.72 32.17 -32.79
CA PHE A 111 6.55 32.62 -31.41
C PHE A 111 5.06 32.74 -31.03
N GLY A 112 4.24 33.35 -31.89
CA GLY A 112 2.78 33.39 -31.70
C GLY A 112 2.17 31.98 -31.61
N LEU A 113 2.60 31.06 -32.46
CA LEU A 113 2.16 29.66 -32.43
C LEU A 113 2.58 28.93 -31.14
N MET A 114 3.76 29.23 -30.59
CA MET A 114 4.19 28.72 -29.28
C MET A 114 3.32 29.23 -28.14
N LEU A 115 2.94 30.52 -28.14
CA LEU A 115 2.03 31.09 -27.13
C LEU A 115 0.65 30.45 -27.19
N VAL A 116 0.10 30.24 -28.39
CA VAL A 116 -1.19 29.54 -28.57
C VAL A 116 -1.09 28.12 -28.04
N THR A 117 -0.02 27.39 -28.40
CA THR A 117 0.22 26.02 -27.94
C THR A 117 0.30 25.97 -26.41
N ALA A 118 1.09 26.84 -25.79
CA ALA A 118 1.20 26.95 -24.34
C ALA A 118 -0.16 27.26 -23.68
N GLY A 119 -0.92 28.19 -24.24
CA GLY A 119 -2.27 28.52 -23.78
C GLY A 119 -3.22 27.32 -23.80
N VAL A 120 -3.17 26.50 -24.87
CA VAL A 120 -3.95 25.26 -24.95
C VAL A 120 -3.54 24.26 -23.87
N PHE A 121 -2.23 24.05 -23.65
CA PHE A 121 -1.75 23.14 -22.59
C PHE A 121 -2.16 23.61 -21.19
N VAL A 122 -2.05 24.92 -20.91
CA VAL A 122 -2.52 25.51 -19.65
C VAL A 122 -4.02 25.28 -19.47
N LEU A 123 -4.83 25.52 -20.51
CA LEU A 123 -6.27 25.33 -20.45
C LEU A 123 -6.65 23.86 -20.23
N LEU A 124 -6.02 22.94 -20.95
CA LEU A 124 -6.25 21.50 -20.79
C LEU A 124 -5.82 21.02 -19.39
N GLY A 125 -4.66 21.46 -18.92
CA GLY A 125 -4.18 21.17 -17.56
C GLY A 125 -5.14 21.68 -16.50
N TYR A 126 -5.58 22.93 -16.61
CA TYR A 126 -6.57 23.53 -15.71
C TYR A 126 -7.90 22.77 -15.71
N ARG A 127 -8.43 22.41 -16.90
CA ARG A 127 -9.67 21.62 -17.02
C ARG A 127 -9.52 20.24 -16.40
N LYS A 128 -8.37 19.60 -16.52
CA LYS A 128 -8.10 18.28 -15.93
C LYS A 128 -8.02 18.37 -14.40
N MET A 129 -7.29 19.37 -13.87
CA MET A 129 -7.20 19.62 -12.43
C MET A 129 -8.56 19.97 -11.81
N LYS A 130 -9.40 20.77 -12.49
CA LYS A 130 -10.77 21.05 -12.01
C LYS A 130 -11.66 19.81 -11.94
N LYS A 131 -11.43 18.80 -12.78
CA LYS A 131 -12.18 17.54 -12.76
C LYS A 131 -11.70 16.58 -11.66
N LEU A 132 -10.47 16.74 -11.19
CA LEU A 132 -9.92 16.04 -10.03
C LEU A 132 -10.43 16.73 -8.74
N ARG A 133 -11.75 16.68 -8.49
CA ARG A 133 -12.28 16.97 -7.15
C ARG A 133 -11.79 15.85 -6.23
N ALA A 134 -11.21 16.21 -5.07
CA ALA A 134 -10.91 15.24 -4.03
C ALA A 134 -12.14 14.35 -3.76
N PRO A 135 -11.99 13.06 -3.41
CA PRO A 135 -13.12 12.17 -3.11
C PRO A 135 -13.82 12.61 -1.82
N GLN A 136 -14.58 13.71 -1.88
CA GLN A 136 -15.27 14.31 -0.73
C GLN A 136 -16.18 13.27 -0.08
N ARG A 137 -16.89 12.48 -0.89
CA ARG A 137 -17.74 11.37 -0.42
C ARG A 137 -16.98 10.32 0.39
N THR A 138 -15.76 9.95 -0.01
CA THR A 138 -14.94 8.97 0.72
C THR A 138 -14.40 9.56 2.02
N ILE A 139 -14.03 10.84 2.01
CA ILE A 139 -13.57 11.55 3.20
C ILE A 139 -14.73 11.73 4.20
N ASP A 140 -15.92 12.07 3.71
CA ASP A 140 -17.13 12.26 4.52
C ASP A 140 -17.56 10.92 5.13
N SER A 141 -17.64 9.83 4.36
CA SER A 141 -17.97 8.50 4.92
C SER A 141 -16.93 8.00 5.93
N ALA A 142 -15.64 8.28 5.72
CA ALA A 142 -14.61 7.95 6.71
C ALA A 142 -14.75 8.78 7.99
N ARG A 143 -15.09 10.07 7.86
CA ARG A 143 -15.36 10.95 9.01
C ARG A 143 -16.60 10.53 9.79
N ASP A 144 -17.67 10.17 9.10
CA ASP A 144 -18.91 9.68 9.72
C ASP A 144 -18.67 8.37 10.47
N THR A 145 -17.87 7.46 9.90
CA THR A 145 -17.51 6.21 10.56
C THR A 145 -16.68 6.46 11.83
N VAL A 146 -15.72 7.39 11.78
CA VAL A 146 -14.92 7.77 12.96
C VAL A 146 -15.76 8.50 14.01
N ALA A 147 -16.70 9.36 13.58
CA ALA A 147 -17.62 10.06 14.47
C ALA A 147 -18.56 9.08 15.18
N ALA A 148 -19.11 8.09 14.46
CA ALA A 148 -19.95 7.04 15.05
C ALA A 148 -19.20 6.15 16.06
N LEU A 149 -17.90 5.91 15.84
CA LEU A 149 -17.05 5.16 16.77
C LEU A 149 -16.67 5.98 18.01
N ARG A 150 -16.46 7.30 17.88
CA ARG A 150 -16.21 8.20 19.03
C ARG A 150 -17.45 8.42 19.87
N GLY A 151 -18.61 8.65 19.26
CA GLY A 151 -19.87 8.87 19.98
C GLY A 151 -20.33 7.67 20.83
N ARG A 152 -19.89 6.45 20.50
CA ARG A 152 -20.17 5.25 21.32
C ARG A 152 -19.28 5.14 22.57
N GLY A 153 -18.23 5.96 22.69
CA GLY A 153 -17.30 5.96 23.82
C GLY A 153 -17.66 6.91 24.96
N GLU A 154 -18.58 7.87 24.75
CA GLU A 154 -18.98 8.88 25.75
C GLU A 154 -20.25 8.51 26.55
N ASP A 155 -20.97 7.44 26.16
CA ASP A 155 -22.20 6.98 26.82
C ASP A 155 -21.98 5.86 27.88
N ARG A 156 -20.78 5.75 28.46
CA ARG A 156 -20.48 4.82 29.58
C ARG A 156 -19.59 5.48 30.62
#